data_AF-A0A7J4KY17-F1
#
_entry.id   AF-A0A7J4KY17-F1
#
_cell.length_a   1.000
_cell.length_b   1.000
_cell.length_c   1.000
_cell.angle_alpha   90.00
_cell.angle_beta   90.00
_cell.angle_gamma   90.00
#
_symmetry.space_group_name_H-M   'P 1'
#
loop_
_entity.id
_entity.type
_entity.pdbx_description
1 polymer ?
#
loop_
_entity_poly.entity_id
_entity_poly.type
_entity_poly.pdbx_seq_one_letter_code
_entity_poly.pdbx_strand_id
1 'polypeptide(L)'
;MIFTVRTTVGQESMVVDILSEKIKQEELSVYSFAVLPGLKGYVLIEADNEMTVRRALSNVPHIKGKGIVGTSFLKSRKINEEEEVVGGEVRVVKIEELSSLLESKPLMKSIKVGQKVELIAGPFKGEKARVLRVNDPKEEVTVELLEATVKIPVTISAEHIRIIKE
;
A
#
# COMPACT_ATOMS: atom_id res chain seq x y z
N MET A 1 9.84 17.80 -5.05
CA MET A 1 9.29 17.79 -3.67
C MET A 1 8.11 16.83 -3.64
N ILE A 2 7.96 15.99 -2.61
CA ILE A 2 6.84 15.05 -2.51
C ILE A 2 5.77 15.63 -1.59
N PHE A 3 4.52 15.56 -2.03
CA PHE A 3 3.33 16.03 -1.32
C PHE A 3 2.34 14.89 -1.16
N THR A 4 1.64 14.86 -0.03
CA THR A 4 0.54 13.92 0.20
C THR A 4 -0.78 14.62 -0.09
N VAL A 5 -1.61 14.00 -0.91
CA VAL A 5 -2.94 14.49 -1.26
C VAL A 5 -4.00 13.56 -0.74
N ARG A 6 -4.98 14.11 -0.01
CA ARG A 6 -6.12 13.36 0.53
C ARG A 6 -7.22 13.24 -0.51
N THR A 7 -7.65 12.01 -0.74
CA THR A 7 -8.70 11.63 -1.69
C THR A 7 -9.83 10.91 -0.98
N THR A 8 -10.88 10.57 -1.72
CA THR A 8 -11.89 9.63 -1.26
C THR A 8 -11.28 8.22 -1.32
N VAL A 9 -11.41 7.45 -0.23
CA VAL A 9 -10.93 6.07 -0.17
C VAL A 9 -11.52 5.25 -1.33
N GLY A 10 -10.67 4.53 -2.06
CA GLY A 10 -11.05 3.74 -3.23
C GLY A 10 -11.17 4.53 -4.54
N GLN A 11 -10.91 5.84 -4.53
CA GLN A 11 -10.92 6.71 -5.72
C GLN A 11 -9.50 7.21 -6.07
N GLU A 12 -8.45 6.64 -5.49
CA GLU A 12 -7.06 7.08 -5.67
C GLU A 12 -6.63 7.00 -7.14
N SER A 13 -6.89 5.86 -7.80
CA SER A 13 -6.53 5.67 -9.22
C SER A 13 -7.30 6.62 -10.14
N MET A 14 -8.62 6.77 -9.92
CA MET A 14 -9.44 7.70 -10.70
C MET A 14 -8.93 9.15 -10.57
N VAL A 15 -8.54 9.57 -9.37
CA VAL A 15 -7.96 10.89 -9.14
C VAL A 15 -6.64 11.04 -9.91
N VAL A 16 -5.77 10.02 -9.91
CA VAL A 16 -4.52 10.05 -10.68
C VAL A 16 -4.77 10.16 -12.18
N ASP A 17 -5.77 9.45 -12.72
CA ASP A 17 -6.12 9.52 -14.14
C ASP A 17 -6.55 10.95 -14.53
N ILE A 18 -7.44 11.55 -13.75
CA ILE A 18 -7.91 12.94 -13.96
C ILE A 18 -6.75 13.93 -13.86
N LEU A 19 -5.91 13.79 -12.83
CA LEU A 19 -4.77 14.68 -12.63
C LEU A 19 -3.75 14.55 -13.78
N SER A 20 -3.50 13.33 -14.26
CA SER A 20 -2.55 13.07 -15.34
C SER A 20 -2.97 13.78 -16.63
N GLU A 21 -4.25 13.75 -16.97
CA GLU A 21 -4.76 14.47 -18.14
C GLU A 21 -4.69 15.99 -17.94
N LYS A 22 -5.08 16.48 -16.77
CA LYS A 22 -5.05 17.90 -16.45
C LYS A 22 -3.63 18.49 -16.47
N ILE A 23 -2.64 17.78 -15.94
CA ILE A 23 -1.23 18.22 -15.93
C ILE A 23 -0.67 18.36 -17.33
N LYS A 24 -1.01 17.43 -18.24
CA LYS A 24 -0.61 17.54 -19.65
C LYS A 24 -1.25 18.75 -20.32
N GLN A 25 -2.53 19.00 -20.04
CA GLN A 25 -3.26 20.13 -20.64
C GLN A 25 -2.79 21.49 -20.12
N GLU A 26 -2.45 21.58 -18.83
CA GLU A 26 -2.03 22.83 -18.19
C GLU A 26 -0.51 23.00 -18.09
N GLU A 27 0.26 22.05 -18.63
CA GLU A 27 1.73 22.01 -18.61
C GLU A 27 2.32 22.23 -17.20
N LEU A 28 1.76 21.53 -16.21
CA LEU A 28 2.18 21.67 -14.82
C LEU A 28 3.46 20.87 -14.52
N SER A 29 4.35 21.44 -13.72
CA SER A 29 5.61 20.82 -13.27
C SER A 29 5.40 19.73 -12.21
N VAL A 30 4.63 18.71 -12.54
CA VAL A 30 4.42 17.49 -11.74
C VAL A 30 5.21 16.36 -12.40
N TYR A 31 6.09 15.72 -11.64
CA TYR A 31 7.03 14.72 -12.13
C TYR A 31 6.48 13.30 -12.03
N SER A 32 5.79 12.98 -10.94
CA SER A 32 5.31 11.62 -10.70
C SER A 32 4.12 11.58 -9.74
N PHE A 33 3.39 10.47 -9.82
CA PHE A 33 2.34 10.07 -8.89
C PHE A 33 2.66 8.71 -8.29
N ALA A 34 2.29 8.48 -7.04
CA ALA A 34 2.31 7.15 -6.45
C ALA A 34 1.03 6.87 -5.66
N VAL A 35 0.39 5.74 -6.01
CA VAL A 35 -0.71 5.13 -5.26
C VAL A 35 -0.14 3.91 -4.54
N LEU A 36 -0.12 3.94 -3.22
CA LEU A 36 0.43 2.85 -2.41
C LEU A 36 -0.72 1.99 -1.87
N PRO A 37 -0.73 0.65 -2.11
CA PRO A 37 -1.81 -0.23 -1.64
C PRO A 37 -2.08 -0.16 -0.13
N GLY A 38 -1.04 0.12 0.66
CA GLY A 38 -1.13 0.28 2.12
C GLY A 38 -1.62 1.65 2.60
N LEU A 39 -1.82 2.62 1.70
CA LEU A 39 -2.14 4.02 2.02
C LEU A 39 -3.49 4.43 1.44
N LYS A 40 -4.57 3.96 2.05
CA LYS A 40 -5.95 4.23 1.59
C LYS A 40 -6.35 5.69 1.78
N GLY A 41 -6.97 6.27 0.78
CA GLY A 41 -7.48 7.65 0.76
C GLY A 41 -6.42 8.71 0.53
N TYR A 42 -5.24 8.32 0.02
CA TYR A 42 -4.16 9.25 -0.26
C TYR A 42 -3.42 8.91 -1.56
N VAL A 43 -2.90 9.94 -2.20
CA VAL A 43 -2.01 9.88 -3.36
C VAL A 43 -0.77 10.70 -3.05
N LEU A 44 0.40 10.20 -3.40
CA LEU A 44 1.64 10.96 -3.34
C LEU A 44 1.88 11.63 -4.68
N ILE A 45 2.24 12.91 -4.65
CA ILE A 45 2.53 13.72 -5.83
C ILE A 45 3.92 14.31 -5.69
N GLU A 46 4.76 14.07 -6.69
CA GLU A 46 6.06 14.72 -6.79
C GLU A 46 5.97 15.91 -7.75
N ALA A 47 6.28 17.11 -7.27
CA ALA A 47 6.21 18.34 -8.05
C ALA A 47 7.36 19.30 -7.71
N ASP A 48 7.54 20.33 -8.52
CA ASP A 48 8.51 21.39 -8.28
C ASP A 48 8.22 22.20 -7.01
N ASN A 49 6.95 22.51 -6.74
CA ASN A 49 6.51 23.31 -5.60
C ASN A 49 5.04 23.04 -5.22
N GLU A 50 4.60 23.59 -4.07
CA GLU A 50 3.24 23.41 -3.55
C GLU A 50 2.16 24.09 -4.41
N MET A 51 2.46 25.25 -5.00
CA MET A 51 1.51 26.01 -5.82
C MET A 51 1.10 25.21 -7.07
N THR A 52 2.05 24.53 -7.69
CA THR A 52 1.82 23.59 -8.80
C THR A 52 0.84 22.50 -8.40
N VAL A 53 1.02 21.91 -7.20
CA VAL A 53 0.09 20.89 -6.68
C VAL A 53 -1.28 21.50 -6.43
N ARG A 54 -1.38 22.66 -5.77
CA ARG A 54 -2.67 23.34 -5.52
C ARG A 54 -3.44 23.61 -6.82
N ARG A 55 -2.72 24.05 -7.86
CA ARG A 55 -3.30 24.28 -9.18
C ARG A 55 -3.79 22.97 -9.81
N ALA A 56 -2.98 21.90 -9.74
CA ALA A 56 -3.36 20.59 -10.21
C ALA A 56 -4.64 20.07 -9.52
N LEU A 57 -4.78 20.25 -8.20
CA LEU A 57 -5.92 19.78 -7.42
C LEU A 57 -7.20 20.60 -7.59
N SER A 58 -7.12 21.82 -8.14
CA SER A 58 -8.28 22.70 -8.30
C SER A 58 -9.39 22.05 -9.12
N ASN A 59 -10.63 22.05 -8.63
CA ASN A 59 -11.80 21.45 -9.29
C ASN A 59 -11.66 19.95 -9.63
N VAL A 60 -10.76 19.22 -8.97
CA VAL A 60 -10.64 17.76 -9.15
C VAL A 60 -11.62 17.06 -8.20
N PRO A 61 -12.52 16.21 -8.72
CA PRO A 61 -13.47 15.49 -7.88
C PRO A 61 -12.74 14.54 -6.93
N HIS A 62 -13.42 14.17 -5.83
CA HIS A 62 -12.91 13.26 -4.81
C HIS A 62 -11.70 13.73 -3.99
N ILE A 63 -11.11 14.89 -4.29
CA ILE A 63 -10.17 15.58 -3.39
C ILE A 63 -10.90 16.04 -2.13
N LYS A 64 -10.28 15.85 -0.96
CA LYS A 64 -10.87 16.22 0.34
C LYS A 64 -10.19 17.47 0.92
N GLY A 65 -10.99 18.37 1.49
CA GLY A 65 -10.49 19.59 2.14
C GLY A 65 -9.63 20.46 1.19
N LYS A 66 -8.51 20.98 1.70
CA LYS A 66 -7.51 21.72 0.89
C LYS A 66 -6.67 20.82 -0.04
N GLY A 67 -6.94 19.51 -0.06
CA GLY A 67 -6.26 18.52 -0.87
C GLY A 67 -4.91 18.09 -0.31
N ILE A 68 -4.02 19.03 0.00
CA ILE A 68 -2.68 18.74 0.52
C ILE A 68 -2.72 18.56 2.05
N VAL A 69 -2.09 17.49 2.54
CA VAL A 69 -1.97 17.18 3.98
C VAL A 69 -0.52 17.09 4.43
N GLY A 70 -0.27 17.41 5.70
CA GLY A 70 1.04 17.26 6.33
C GLY A 70 1.38 15.78 6.65
N THR A 71 2.65 15.54 6.99
CA THR A 71 3.18 14.18 7.20
C THR A 71 2.88 13.56 8.57
N SER A 72 2.27 14.30 9.50
CA SER A 72 1.96 13.82 10.86
C SER A 72 1.16 12.51 10.87
N PHE A 73 0.26 12.33 9.89
CA PHE A 73 -0.54 11.12 9.74
C PHE A 73 0.28 9.88 9.31
N LEU A 74 1.36 10.04 8.53
CA LEU A 74 2.17 8.90 8.05
C LEU A 74 2.92 8.20 9.19
N LYS A 75 3.19 8.91 10.30
CA LYS A 75 3.90 8.37 11.48
C LYS A 75 2.97 7.64 12.46
N SER A 76 1.65 7.84 12.35
CA SER A 76 0.69 7.33 13.33
C SER A 76 -0.31 6.42 12.64
N ARG A 77 -0.11 5.10 12.75
CA ARG A 77 -1.07 4.06 12.30
C ARG A 77 -2.43 4.08 13.02
N LYS A 78 -2.63 5.04 13.94
CA LYS A 78 -3.92 5.51 14.41
C LYS A 78 -3.94 7.00 14.13
N ILE A 79 -5.02 7.52 13.57
CA ILE A 79 -5.72 8.73 14.03
C ILE A 79 -6.84 9.02 13.02
N ASN A 80 -8.08 8.90 13.51
CA ASN A 80 -9.15 9.77 13.07
C ASN A 80 -8.78 11.15 13.58
N GLU A 81 -8.46 12.10 12.70
CA GLU A 81 -8.66 13.53 12.93
C GLU A 81 -8.06 14.33 11.77
N GLU A 82 -8.85 15.31 11.35
CA GLU A 82 -8.49 16.34 10.41
C GLU A 82 -7.46 17.25 11.07
N GLU A 83 -6.16 16.91 10.97
CA GLU A 83 -5.13 17.89 11.31
C GLU A 83 -5.07 18.94 10.20
N GLU A 84 -5.76 20.05 10.44
CA GLU A 84 -5.58 21.27 9.68
C GLU A 84 -4.17 21.81 9.90
N VAL A 85 -3.47 22.13 8.81
CA VAL A 85 -2.15 22.75 8.83
C VAL A 85 -2.27 24.13 9.50
N VAL A 86 -1.96 24.20 10.79
CA VAL A 86 -1.86 25.47 11.53
C VAL A 86 -0.52 26.12 11.16
N GLY A 87 -0.56 27.26 10.47
CA GLY A 87 0.63 28.10 10.24
C GLY A 87 1.22 28.11 8.83
N GLY A 88 0.46 27.81 7.79
CA GLY A 88 0.78 28.21 6.41
C GLY A 88 1.91 27.45 5.68
N GLU A 89 2.72 26.63 6.36
CA GLU A 89 3.77 25.83 5.72
C GLU A 89 3.33 24.37 5.55
N VAL A 90 3.17 23.95 4.29
CA VAL A 90 2.99 22.53 3.96
C VAL A 90 4.30 21.80 4.20
N ARG A 91 4.28 20.81 5.09
CA ARG A 91 5.43 19.92 5.31
C ARG A 91 5.58 18.95 4.15
N VAL A 92 6.68 19.08 3.42
CA VAL A 92 7.10 18.19 2.34
C VAL A 92 7.38 16.80 2.88
N VAL A 93 6.94 15.77 2.17
CA VAL A 93 7.23 14.39 2.52
C VAL A 93 8.69 14.09 2.20
N LYS A 94 9.43 13.65 3.22
CA LYS A 94 10.78 13.13 3.06
C LYS A 94 10.72 11.68 2.60
N ILE A 95 11.60 11.29 1.67
CA ILE A 95 11.61 9.93 1.10
C ILE A 95 11.82 8.87 2.18
N GLU A 96 12.58 9.20 3.23
CA GLU A 96 12.83 8.30 4.36
C GLU A 96 11.54 7.97 5.14
N GLU A 97 10.56 8.88 5.18
CA GLU A 97 9.26 8.65 5.84
C GLU A 97 8.38 7.68 5.04
N LEU A 98 8.60 7.56 3.73
CA LEU A 98 7.87 6.65 2.84
C LEU A 98 8.44 5.23 2.82
N SER A 99 9.67 5.02 3.28
CA SER A 99 10.34 3.72 3.30
C SER A 99 9.48 2.61 3.93
N SER A 100 8.83 2.89 5.06
CA SER A 100 7.96 1.92 5.76
C SER A 100 6.66 1.57 5.02
N LEU A 101 6.25 2.39 4.04
CA LEU A 101 5.08 2.18 3.19
C LEU A 101 5.46 1.53 1.85
N LEU A 102 6.68 1.79 1.38
CA LEU A 102 7.27 1.17 0.19
C LEU A 102 7.80 -0.23 0.47
N GLU A 103 8.19 -0.51 1.72
CA GLU A 103 8.38 -1.86 2.22
C GLU A 103 7.01 -2.51 2.47
N SER A 104 6.27 -2.82 1.40
CA SER A 104 5.37 -3.96 1.47
C SER A 104 6.27 -5.16 1.79
N LYS A 105 6.32 -5.57 3.05
CA LYS A 105 6.98 -6.84 3.39
C LYS A 105 6.17 -7.88 2.62
N PRO A 106 6.71 -8.48 1.54
CA PRO A 106 6.00 -9.55 0.88
C PRO A 106 5.79 -10.60 1.97
N LEU A 107 4.55 -11.03 2.20
CA LEU A 107 4.29 -12.13 3.14
C LEU A 107 5.25 -13.30 2.83
N MET A 108 5.53 -13.48 1.53
CA MET A 108 6.52 -14.37 0.94
C MET A 108 7.96 -14.23 1.48
N LYS A 109 8.49 -13.03 1.71
CA LYS A 109 9.87 -12.87 2.26
C LYS A 109 10.01 -13.48 3.66
N SER A 110 8.90 -13.67 4.37
CA SER A 110 8.88 -14.25 5.71
C SER A 110 8.78 -15.78 5.68
N ILE A 111 8.36 -16.37 4.56
CA ILE A 111 8.09 -17.80 4.42
C ILE A 111 9.31 -18.50 3.82
N LYS A 112 9.79 -19.54 4.49
CA LYS A 112 10.91 -20.36 4.02
C LYS A 112 10.48 -21.80 3.79
N VAL A 113 11.13 -22.48 2.84
CA VAL A 113 10.98 -23.92 2.65
C VAL A 113 11.33 -24.65 3.95
N GLY A 114 10.51 -25.64 4.31
CA GLY A 114 10.62 -26.41 5.55
C GLY A 114 9.90 -25.81 6.76
N GLN A 115 9.42 -24.57 6.67
CA GLN A 115 8.74 -23.89 7.77
C GLN A 115 7.34 -24.48 8.01
N LYS A 116 6.94 -24.58 9.29
CA LYS A 116 5.58 -24.99 9.67
C LYS A 116 4.64 -23.82 9.59
N VAL A 117 3.48 -24.07 9.03
CA VAL A 117 2.46 -23.06 8.80
C VAL A 117 1.07 -23.62 9.09
N GLU A 118 0.12 -22.75 9.36
CA GLU A 118 -1.30 -23.06 9.51
C GLU A 118 -2.08 -22.47 8.33
N LEU A 119 -3.00 -23.23 7.79
CA LEU A 119 -3.88 -22.78 6.73
C LEU A 119 -5.07 -22.04 7.34
N ILE A 120 -5.29 -20.77 6.96
CA ILE A 120 -6.33 -19.93 7.58
C ILE A 120 -7.58 -19.75 6.70
N ALA A 121 -7.55 -20.24 5.45
CA ALA A 121 -8.64 -20.15 4.50
C ALA A 121 -8.68 -21.36 3.54
N GLY A 122 -9.77 -21.48 2.79
CA GLY A 122 -9.99 -22.58 1.84
C GLY A 122 -10.46 -23.89 2.49
N PRO A 123 -10.53 -24.98 1.72
CA PRO A 123 -11.07 -26.27 2.18
C PRO A 123 -10.24 -26.94 3.27
N PHE A 124 -8.97 -26.54 3.43
CA PHE A 124 -8.03 -27.08 4.41
C PHE A 124 -7.79 -26.12 5.59
N LYS A 125 -8.70 -25.18 5.84
CA LYS A 125 -8.58 -24.22 6.94
C LYS A 125 -8.47 -24.93 8.30
N GLY A 126 -7.52 -24.50 9.11
CA GLY A 126 -7.19 -25.06 10.44
C GLY A 126 -6.09 -26.11 10.41
N GLU A 127 -5.78 -26.66 9.24
CA GLU A 127 -4.75 -27.69 9.09
C GLU A 127 -3.35 -27.09 9.21
N LYS A 128 -2.43 -27.91 9.75
CA LYS A 128 -1.01 -27.60 9.81
C LYS A 128 -0.30 -28.22 8.63
N ALA A 129 0.60 -27.45 8.03
CA ALA A 129 1.33 -27.86 6.85
C ALA A 129 2.81 -27.47 6.96
N ARG A 130 3.65 -28.12 6.16
CA ARG A 130 5.05 -27.75 5.96
C ARG A 130 5.26 -27.23 4.55
N VAL A 131 5.97 -26.12 4.42
CA VAL A 131 6.27 -25.51 3.12
C VAL A 131 7.26 -26.38 2.35
N LEU A 132 6.88 -26.82 1.15
CA LEU A 132 7.75 -27.54 0.23
C LEU A 132 8.40 -26.59 -0.78
N ARG A 133 7.62 -25.64 -1.29
CA ARG A 133 8.08 -24.70 -2.33
C ARG A 133 7.43 -23.35 -2.16
N VAL A 134 8.19 -22.31 -2.44
CA VAL A 134 7.76 -20.91 -2.45
C VAL A 134 7.90 -20.40 -3.88
N ASN A 135 6.87 -19.72 -4.40
CA ASN A 135 6.87 -19.11 -5.72
C ASN A 135 6.64 -17.60 -5.61
N ASP A 136 7.71 -16.84 -5.36
CA ASP A 136 7.65 -15.39 -5.13
C ASP A 136 6.92 -14.61 -6.24
N PRO A 137 7.17 -14.86 -7.54
CA PRO A 137 6.49 -14.13 -8.61
C PRO A 137 4.96 -14.31 -8.64
N LYS A 138 4.44 -15.43 -8.11
CA LYS A 138 3.01 -15.73 -8.10
C LYS A 138 2.36 -15.58 -6.72
N GLU A 139 3.14 -15.25 -5.70
CA GLU A 139 2.69 -15.22 -4.29
C GLU A 139 1.99 -16.51 -3.85
N GLU A 140 2.46 -17.66 -4.35
CA GLU A 140 1.92 -18.99 -4.07
C GLU A 140 2.93 -19.84 -3.29
N VAL A 141 2.40 -20.70 -2.42
CA VAL A 141 3.18 -21.64 -1.63
C VAL A 141 2.62 -23.04 -1.81
N THR A 142 3.51 -24.00 -2.11
CA THR A 142 3.17 -25.42 -2.13
C THR A 142 3.50 -26.01 -0.77
N VAL A 143 2.52 -26.63 -0.12
CA VAL A 143 2.64 -27.19 1.23
C VAL A 143 2.26 -28.67 1.25
N GLU A 144 2.84 -29.42 2.19
CA GLU A 144 2.39 -30.76 2.58
C GLU A 144 1.64 -30.69 3.92
N LEU A 145 0.44 -31.28 4.01
CA LEU A 145 -0.30 -31.35 5.27
C LEU A 145 0.38 -32.34 6.22
N LEU A 146 0.52 -31.95 7.49
CA LEU A 146 1.21 -32.77 8.50
C LEU A 146 0.34 -33.91 9.05
N GLU A 147 -0.98 -33.71 9.12
CA GLU A 147 -1.95 -34.67 9.69
C GLU A 147 -2.57 -35.60 8.63
N ALA A 148 -2.22 -35.42 7.36
CA ALA A 148 -2.73 -36.25 6.28
C ALA A 148 -2.03 -37.61 6.19
N THR A 149 -2.82 -38.69 6.13
CA THR A 149 -2.33 -40.07 5.91
C THR A 149 -1.57 -40.22 4.60
N VAL A 150 -1.93 -39.43 3.59
CA VAL A 150 -1.27 -39.38 2.28
C VAL A 150 -0.72 -37.98 2.06
N LYS A 151 0.58 -37.88 1.80
CA LYS A 151 1.29 -36.60 1.61
C LYS A 151 1.08 -36.06 0.20
N ILE A 152 -0.06 -35.43 -0.04
CA ILE A 152 -0.35 -34.76 -1.32
C ILE A 152 0.08 -33.29 -1.21
N PRO A 153 0.93 -32.79 -2.13
CA PRO A 153 1.29 -31.38 -2.17
C PRO A 153 0.10 -30.54 -2.66
N VAL A 154 -0.20 -29.45 -1.95
CA VAL A 154 -1.26 -28.50 -2.31
C VAL A 154 -0.66 -27.12 -2.51
N THR A 155 -0.99 -26.46 -3.62
CA THR A 155 -0.57 -25.07 -3.89
C THR A 155 -1.70 -24.11 -3.52
N ILE A 156 -1.36 -23.09 -2.74
CA ILE A 156 -2.31 -22.08 -2.24
C ILE A 156 -1.66 -20.70 -2.23
N SER A 157 -2.48 -19.65 -2.17
CA SER A 157 -2.01 -18.27 -1.97
C SER A 157 -1.31 -18.13 -0.61
N ALA A 158 -0.21 -17.38 -0.58
CA ALA A 158 0.53 -17.05 0.65
C ALA A 158 -0.33 -16.29 1.67
N GLU A 159 -1.38 -15.58 1.23
CA GLU A 159 -2.31 -14.88 2.11
C GLU A 159 -3.19 -15.84 2.94
N HIS A 160 -3.34 -17.09 2.49
CA HIS A 160 -4.13 -18.10 3.18
C HIS A 160 -3.31 -18.88 4.21
N ILE A 161 -2.11 -18.41 4.53
CA ILE A 161 -1.16 -19.10 5.39
C ILE A 161 -0.75 -18.19 6.53
N ARG A 162 -0.67 -18.76 7.73
CA ARG A 162 -0.08 -18.13 8.92
C ARG A 162 1.16 -18.90 9.35
N ILE A 163 2.29 -18.22 9.51
CA ILE A 163 3.52 -18.83 10.02
C ILE A 163 3.34 -19.19 11.50
N ILE A 164 3.60 -20.45 11.85
CA ILE A 164 3.70 -20.88 13.24
C ILE A 164 5.16 -20.71 13.64
N LYS A 165 5.44 -19.88 14.65
CA LYS A 165 6.75 -19.87 15.29
C LYS A 165 6.81 -21.08 16.24
N GLU A 166 7.83 -21.91 16.05
CA GLU A 166 8.28 -22.86 17.09
C GLU A 166 8.91 -22.09 18.25
#